data_AF-A0A5A9W4E2-F1
#
_entry.id   AF-A0A5A9W4E2-F1
#
_cell.length_a   1.000
_cell.length_b   1.000
_cell.length_c   1.000
_cell.angle_alpha   90.00
_cell.angle_beta   90.00
_cell.angle_gamma   90.00
#
_symmetry.space_group_name_H-M   'P 1'
#
loop_
_entity.id
_entity.type
_entity.pdbx_description
1 polymer ?
#
loop_
_entity_poly.entity_id
_entity_poly.type
_entity_poly.pdbx_seq_one_letter_code
_entity_poly.pdbx_strand_id
1 'polypeptide(L)'
;MTLAEFNQAETDSARELLANCCVSRAWIQTMLACRPFVNVDDLLVKAAEIWLQLEASDYLEAFTGHPQIGDLASLQARYAQTQALAAAEQSAVQSAGPEVLQALAAANAEYLDRFGYIFIVCAQGKSALEMLTLLRARLLHSSEDELRLAAAEQSKITRLRLLQALASARSAPGQITTHVLDTARGVPAQGILLHLLQHREQAWHPLALGITNTDGRVMDLLLPEQRLPAGRYRMRFELSPYWQAQQQRTFYPQVEIEFCVEESGAHYHIPLLLSPFGYSTYRGS
;
A
#
# COMPACT_ATOMS: atom_id res chain seq x y z
N MET A 1 9.14 6.11 -2.19
CA MET A 1 10.56 6.38 -1.86
C MET A 1 11.15 5.15 -1.19
N THR A 2 12.39 4.75 -1.50
CA THR A 2 13.03 3.58 -0.87
C THR A 2 13.49 4.01 0.52
N LEU A 3 13.82 3.06 1.39
CA LEU A 3 14.48 3.42 2.64
C LEU A 3 15.83 4.11 2.39
N ALA A 4 16.60 3.67 1.40
CA ALA A 4 17.89 4.27 1.05
C ALA A 4 17.73 5.71 0.56
N GLU A 5 16.77 5.96 -0.33
CA GLU A 5 16.39 7.30 -0.78
C GLU A 5 15.92 8.16 0.39
N PHE A 6 15.08 7.63 1.28
CA PHE A 6 14.61 8.37 2.45
C PHE A 6 15.73 8.77 3.41
N ASN A 7 16.71 7.87 3.62
CA ASN A 7 17.89 8.16 4.43
C ASN A 7 18.77 9.25 3.82
N GLN A 8 18.84 9.33 2.49
CA GLN A 8 19.69 10.29 1.77
C GLN A 8 18.95 11.56 1.34
N ALA A 9 17.62 11.56 1.38
CA ALA A 9 16.79 12.66 0.94
C ALA A 9 17.06 13.94 1.76
N GLU A 10 16.95 15.07 1.07
CA GLU A 10 16.92 16.38 1.73
C GLU A 10 15.84 16.41 2.81
N THR A 11 16.12 17.16 3.88
CA THR A 11 15.25 17.20 5.07
C THR A 11 13.80 17.54 4.73
N ASP A 12 13.56 18.40 3.75
CA ASP A 12 12.21 18.80 3.37
C ASP A 12 11.44 17.67 2.68
N SER A 13 12.10 16.91 1.80
CA SER A 13 11.48 15.76 1.12
C SER A 13 11.19 14.61 2.10
N ALA A 14 12.12 14.32 3.01
CA ALA A 14 11.90 13.34 4.06
C ALA A 14 10.78 13.78 5.04
N ARG A 15 10.70 15.08 5.35
CA ARG A 15 9.64 15.65 6.18
C ARG A 15 8.28 15.46 5.52
N GLU A 16 8.17 15.74 4.23
CA GLU A 16 6.93 15.58 3.47
C GLU A 16 6.43 14.13 3.49
N LEU A 17 7.32 13.15 3.27
CA LEU A 17 6.96 11.73 3.37
C LEU A 17 6.41 11.37 4.76
N LEU A 18 7.08 11.83 5.82
CA LEU A 18 6.64 11.57 7.19
C LEU A 18 5.31 12.28 7.51
N ALA A 19 5.13 13.51 7.04
CA ALA A 19 3.90 14.29 7.23
C ALA A 19 2.67 13.63 6.58
N ASN A 20 2.86 12.91 5.47
CA ASN A 20 1.81 12.10 4.85
C ASN A 20 1.41 10.88 5.72
N CYS A 21 2.29 10.43 6.62
CA CYS A 21 2.06 9.27 7.50
C CYS A 21 1.50 9.67 8.87
N CYS A 22 1.97 10.78 9.43
CA CYS A 22 1.56 11.35 10.71
C CYS A 22 1.86 12.85 10.71
N VAL A 23 0.89 13.69 11.08
CA VAL A 23 1.04 15.15 11.06
C VAL A 23 1.60 15.74 12.36
N SER A 24 1.85 14.93 13.39
CA SER A 24 2.49 15.40 14.64
C SER A 24 3.90 15.92 14.36
N ARG A 25 4.12 17.21 14.63
CA ARG A 25 5.40 17.88 14.38
C ARG A 25 6.51 17.30 15.26
N ALA A 26 6.21 17.02 16.53
CA ALA A 26 7.15 16.41 17.46
C ALA A 26 7.60 15.02 16.97
N TRP A 27 6.67 14.20 16.50
CA TRP A 27 6.97 12.87 15.94
C TRP A 27 7.82 12.99 14.67
N ILE A 28 7.43 13.84 13.72
CA ILE A 28 8.16 14.05 12.46
C ILE A 28 9.60 14.52 12.73
N GLN A 29 9.77 15.52 13.60
CA GLN A 29 11.09 16.08 13.93
C GLN A 29 12.00 15.01 14.54
N THR A 30 11.47 14.18 15.45
CA THR A 30 12.24 13.12 16.10
C THR A 30 12.62 12.02 15.11
N MET A 31 11.68 11.60 14.25
CA MET A 31 11.95 10.64 13.17
C MET A 31 13.03 11.12 12.21
N LEU A 32 13.02 12.40 11.82
CA LEU A 32 14.05 12.98 10.96
C LEU A 32 15.44 12.94 11.60
N ALA A 33 15.51 13.18 12.91
CA ALA A 33 16.76 13.13 13.69
C ALA A 33 17.30 11.71 13.88
N CYS A 34 16.46 10.68 13.76
CA CYS A 34 16.87 9.28 13.85
C CYS A 34 17.44 8.70 12.55
N ARG A 35 17.43 9.46 11.43
CA ARG A 35 18.08 9.00 10.19
C ARG A 35 19.61 8.94 10.36
N PRO A 36 20.29 7.97 9.72
CA PRO A 36 19.76 6.94 8.83
C PRO A 36 19.24 5.70 9.58
N PHE A 37 18.18 5.09 9.06
CA PHE A 37 17.65 3.81 9.54
C PHE A 37 18.31 2.63 8.82
N VAL A 38 18.54 1.53 9.54
CA VAL A 38 19.28 0.37 9.00
C VAL A 38 18.43 -0.42 8.01
N ASN A 39 17.16 -0.67 8.36
CA ASN A 39 16.18 -1.36 7.52
C ASN A 39 14.77 -0.86 7.86
N VAL A 40 13.76 -1.35 7.14
CA VAL A 40 12.38 -0.88 7.33
C VAL A 40 11.85 -1.28 8.71
N ASP A 41 12.25 -2.44 9.25
CA ASP A 41 11.84 -2.86 10.59
C ASP A 41 12.41 -1.94 11.68
N ASP A 42 13.68 -1.54 11.57
CA ASP A 42 14.33 -0.56 12.45
C ASP A 42 13.59 0.79 12.44
N LEU A 43 13.25 1.30 11.24
CA LEU A 43 12.44 2.50 11.09
C LEU A 43 11.07 2.37 11.79
N LEU A 44 10.40 1.23 11.62
CA LEU A 44 9.08 1.01 12.19
C LEU A 44 9.11 0.82 13.71
N VAL A 45 10.15 0.19 14.25
CA VAL A 45 10.39 0.08 15.70
C VAL A 45 10.63 1.47 16.27
N LYS A 46 11.51 2.26 15.66
CA LYS A 46 11.78 3.65 16.10
C LYS A 46 10.54 4.53 16.03
N ALA A 47 9.74 4.40 14.95
CA ALA A 47 8.47 5.10 14.82
C ALA A 47 7.51 4.82 15.99
N ALA A 48 7.41 3.56 16.42
CA ALA A 48 6.56 3.16 17.54
C ALA A 48 7.13 3.60 18.89
N GLU A 49 8.45 3.51 19.10
CA GLU A 49 9.13 3.98 20.31
C GLU A 49 8.93 5.49 20.50
N ILE A 50 9.15 6.29 19.45
CA ILE A 50 8.95 7.74 19.47
C ILE A 50 7.49 8.05 19.76
N TRP A 51 6.56 7.35 19.12
CA TRP A 51 5.13 7.55 19.33
C TRP A 51 4.72 7.37 20.80
N LEU A 52 5.26 6.37 21.50
CA LEU A 52 4.97 6.12 22.92
C LEU A 52 5.53 7.19 23.87
N GLN A 53 6.48 8.01 23.41
CA GLN A 53 7.08 9.10 24.19
C GLN A 53 6.38 10.44 23.97
N LEU A 54 5.38 10.51 23.09
CA LEU A 54 4.65 11.73 22.81
C LEU A 54 3.67 12.10 23.91
N GLU A 55 3.41 13.39 24.02
CA GLU A 55 2.46 13.95 24.97
C GLU A 55 1.04 14.01 24.39
N ALA A 56 0.05 14.22 25.25
CA ALA A 56 -1.36 14.32 24.85
C ALA A 56 -1.60 15.33 23.72
N SER A 57 -0.91 16.48 23.74
CA SER A 57 -1.02 17.51 22.70
C SER A 57 -0.54 17.03 21.33
N ASP A 58 0.47 16.17 21.30
CA ASP A 58 1.03 15.64 20.05
C ASP A 58 0.09 14.61 19.41
N TYR A 59 -0.59 13.80 20.23
CA TYR A 59 -1.64 12.90 19.77
C TYR A 59 -2.81 13.68 19.16
N LEU A 60 -3.28 14.72 19.85
CA LEU A 60 -4.37 15.57 19.37
C LEU A 60 -3.99 16.27 18.06
N GLU A 61 -2.75 16.75 17.94
CA GLU A 61 -2.23 17.29 16.68
C GLU A 61 -2.27 16.23 15.57
N ALA A 62 -1.79 15.02 15.82
CA ALA A 62 -1.83 13.92 14.85
C ALA A 62 -3.24 13.60 14.36
N PHE A 63 -4.25 13.66 15.24
CA PHE A 63 -5.64 13.38 14.90
C PHE A 63 -6.22 14.40 13.92
N THR A 64 -5.72 15.64 13.93
CA THR A 64 -6.19 16.68 13.01
C THR A 64 -5.92 16.37 11.54
N GLY A 65 -4.96 15.46 11.25
CA GLY A 65 -4.61 15.03 9.90
C GLY A 65 -5.57 14.02 9.27
N HIS A 66 -6.67 13.68 9.95
CA HIS A 66 -7.66 12.72 9.46
C HIS A 66 -9.01 13.37 9.18
N PRO A 67 -9.69 12.91 8.12
CA PRO A 67 -11.10 13.21 7.96
C PRO A 67 -11.95 12.40 8.94
N GLN A 68 -13.11 12.94 9.27
CA GLN A 68 -14.13 12.19 10.01
C GLN A 68 -14.66 11.01 9.18
N ILE A 69 -14.78 9.84 9.79
CA ILE A 69 -15.27 8.63 9.12
C ILE A 69 -16.74 8.82 8.71
N GLY A 70 -17.03 8.56 7.43
CA GLY A 70 -18.39 8.65 6.87
C GLY A 70 -18.81 10.04 6.39
N ASP A 71 -18.00 11.09 6.57
CA ASP A 71 -18.22 12.41 5.99
C ASP A 71 -17.39 12.60 4.70
N LEU A 72 -17.89 12.02 3.62
CA LEU A 72 -17.26 12.06 2.29
C LEU A 72 -17.17 13.48 1.70
N ALA A 73 -18.01 14.41 2.17
CA ALA A 73 -18.03 15.79 1.68
C ALA A 73 -16.88 16.62 2.30
N SER A 74 -16.58 16.43 3.59
CA SER A 74 -15.42 17.10 4.22
C SER A 74 -14.08 16.48 3.79
N LEU A 75 -14.06 15.20 3.42
CA LEU A 75 -12.95 14.49 2.78
C LEU A 75 -12.40 15.21 1.53
N GLN A 76 -13.27 15.87 0.75
CA GLN A 76 -12.89 16.56 -0.49
C GLN A 76 -12.34 17.98 -0.28
N ALA A 77 -12.68 18.64 0.84
CA ALA A 77 -12.44 20.07 1.01
C ALA A 77 -11.23 20.42 1.92
N ARG A 78 -10.86 19.55 2.88
CA ARG A 78 -9.86 19.88 3.92
C ARG A 78 -8.57 19.07 3.90
N TYR A 79 -8.52 17.93 3.20
CA TYR A 79 -7.44 16.93 3.34
C TYR A 79 -6.81 16.49 2.02
N ALA A 80 -6.52 17.43 1.11
CA ALA A 80 -6.01 17.13 -0.24
C ALA A 80 -4.76 16.21 -0.27
N GLN A 81 -3.91 16.27 0.77
CA GLN A 81 -2.63 15.55 0.80
C GLN A 81 -2.75 14.09 1.30
N THR A 82 -3.72 13.78 2.18
CA THR A 82 -3.96 12.42 2.72
C THR A 82 -5.22 11.76 2.16
N GLN A 83 -5.95 12.44 1.26
CA GLN A 83 -7.25 12.03 0.73
C GLN A 83 -7.25 10.62 0.13
N ALA A 84 -6.30 10.31 -0.74
CA ALA A 84 -6.25 9.01 -1.44
C ALA A 84 -5.98 7.84 -0.46
N LEU A 85 -5.11 8.08 0.53
CA LEU A 85 -4.79 7.11 1.59
C LEU A 85 -6.00 6.89 2.51
N ALA A 86 -6.62 7.98 2.98
CA ALA A 86 -7.81 7.90 3.84
C ALA A 86 -9.02 7.26 3.13
N ALA A 87 -9.22 7.53 1.83
CA ALA A 87 -10.29 6.92 1.05
C ALA A 87 -10.07 5.40 0.85
N ALA A 88 -8.82 4.96 0.64
CA ALA A 88 -8.47 3.55 0.58
C ALA A 88 -8.69 2.85 1.93
N GLU A 89 -8.29 3.52 3.02
CA GLU A 89 -8.48 3.06 4.41
C GLU A 89 -9.96 2.85 4.76
N GLN A 90 -10.86 3.69 4.23
CA GLN A 90 -12.31 3.65 4.50
C GLN A 90 -13.14 3.00 3.38
N SER A 91 -12.52 2.28 2.45
CA SER A 91 -13.20 1.68 1.29
C SER A 91 -14.39 0.78 1.67
N ALA A 92 -14.31 0.04 2.77
CA ALA A 92 -15.38 -0.82 3.27
C ALA A 92 -16.57 -0.06 3.89
N VAL A 93 -16.46 1.24 4.16
CA VAL A 93 -17.58 2.08 4.58
C VAL A 93 -18.51 2.39 3.40
N GLN A 94 -17.97 2.43 2.19
CA GLN A 94 -18.68 2.86 0.98
C GLN A 94 -19.82 1.92 0.56
N SER A 95 -19.80 0.66 1.01
CA SER A 95 -20.80 -0.36 0.68
C SER A 95 -21.87 -0.56 1.77
N ALA A 96 -21.85 0.24 2.84
CA ALA A 96 -22.76 0.07 3.97
C ALA A 96 -24.19 0.58 3.68
N GLY A 97 -25.18 -0.08 4.29
CA GLY A 97 -26.58 0.36 4.20
C GLY A 97 -26.82 1.72 4.88
N PRO A 98 -27.86 2.47 4.45
CA PRO A 98 -28.12 3.83 4.92
C PRO A 98 -28.33 3.94 6.43
N GLU A 99 -28.95 2.94 7.06
CA GLU A 99 -29.15 2.91 8.51
C GLU A 99 -27.83 2.86 9.30
N VAL A 100 -26.86 2.07 8.82
CA VAL A 100 -25.55 1.94 9.45
C VAL A 100 -24.76 3.25 9.29
N LEU A 101 -24.82 3.87 8.10
CA LEU A 101 -24.18 5.16 7.86
C LEU A 101 -24.76 6.28 8.74
N GLN A 102 -26.09 6.32 8.89
CA GLN A 102 -26.74 7.30 9.76
C GLN A 102 -26.36 7.08 11.24
N ALA A 103 -26.35 5.83 11.69
CA ALA A 103 -25.93 5.50 13.05
C ALA A 103 -24.44 5.82 13.31
N LEU A 104 -23.58 5.60 12.33
CA LEU A 104 -22.16 5.95 12.39
C LEU A 104 -21.96 7.47 12.45
N ALA A 105 -22.69 8.23 11.63
CA ALA A 105 -22.66 9.69 11.66
C ALA A 105 -23.11 10.25 13.02
N ALA A 106 -24.23 9.75 13.56
CA ALA A 106 -24.74 10.17 14.87
C ALA A 106 -23.73 9.86 16.00
N ALA A 107 -23.19 8.65 16.03
CA ALA A 107 -22.22 8.25 17.04
C ALA A 107 -20.89 9.02 16.92
N ASN A 108 -20.47 9.39 15.70
CA ASN A 108 -19.28 10.23 15.51
C ASN A 108 -19.49 11.65 16.04
N ALA A 109 -20.68 12.22 15.86
CA ALA A 109 -21.02 13.53 16.42
C ALA A 109 -21.00 13.51 17.95
N GLU A 110 -21.58 12.47 18.56
CA GLU A 110 -21.53 12.26 20.02
C GLU A 110 -20.09 12.08 20.53
N TYR A 111 -19.27 11.33 19.80
CA TYR A 111 -17.86 11.13 20.14
C TYR A 111 -17.08 12.44 20.12
N LEU A 112 -17.27 13.25 19.07
CA LEU A 112 -16.61 14.54 18.93
C LEU A 112 -17.03 15.51 20.05
N ASP A 113 -18.32 15.57 20.38
CA ASP A 113 -18.83 16.41 21.48
C ASP A 113 -18.23 16.00 22.83
N ARG A 114 -18.16 14.70 23.09
CA ARG A 114 -17.66 14.16 24.38
C ARG A 114 -16.16 14.29 24.57
N PHE A 115 -15.37 13.95 23.55
CA PHE A 115 -13.91 13.84 23.68
C PHE A 115 -13.15 15.03 23.09
N GLY A 116 -13.80 15.87 22.28
CA GLY A 116 -13.20 17.07 21.68
C GLY A 116 -12.30 16.79 20.46
N TYR A 117 -12.25 15.56 19.99
CA TYR A 117 -11.55 15.16 18.76
C TYR A 117 -12.33 14.06 18.03
N ILE A 118 -12.04 13.89 16.74
CA ILE A 118 -12.73 12.91 15.89
C ILE A 118 -12.40 11.46 16.29
N PHE A 119 -13.29 10.53 15.96
CA PHE A 119 -13.05 9.11 16.18
C PHE A 119 -11.90 8.58 15.31
N ILE A 120 -10.80 8.18 15.96
CA ILE A 120 -9.64 7.59 15.29
C ILE A 120 -9.67 6.07 15.43
N VAL A 121 -9.67 5.37 14.30
CA VAL A 121 -9.57 3.90 14.23
C VAL A 121 -8.83 3.48 12.96
N CYS A 122 -7.97 2.47 13.05
CA CYS A 122 -7.37 1.84 11.89
C CYS A 122 -8.43 1.05 11.12
N ALA A 123 -8.99 1.64 10.06
CA ALA A 123 -10.13 1.10 9.32
C ALA A 123 -9.79 -0.10 8.41
N GLN A 124 -8.51 -0.34 8.10
CA GLN A 124 -8.07 -1.46 7.26
C GLN A 124 -8.68 -2.79 7.72
N GLY A 125 -9.43 -3.42 6.82
CA GLY A 125 -10.07 -4.73 7.03
C GLY A 125 -11.33 -4.72 7.89
N LYS A 126 -11.86 -3.55 8.29
CA LYS A 126 -13.10 -3.43 9.08
C LYS A 126 -14.27 -2.97 8.23
N SER A 127 -15.43 -3.57 8.45
CA SER A 127 -16.71 -3.11 7.89
C SER A 127 -17.24 -1.87 8.63
N ALA A 128 -18.19 -1.16 8.03
CA ALA A 128 -18.88 -0.04 8.69
C ALA A 128 -19.59 -0.45 9.99
N LEU A 129 -20.16 -1.66 10.04
CA LEU A 129 -20.85 -2.17 11.23
C LEU A 129 -19.86 -2.45 12.38
N GLU A 130 -18.69 -3.02 12.08
CA GLU A 130 -17.62 -3.22 13.07
C GLU A 130 -17.10 -1.88 13.58
N MET A 131 -16.90 -0.89 12.69
CA MET A 131 -16.52 0.48 13.09
C MET A 131 -17.56 1.12 14.00
N LEU A 132 -18.85 1.02 13.67
CA LEU A 132 -19.94 1.51 14.52
C LEU A 132 -19.94 0.83 15.89
N THR A 133 -19.69 -0.48 15.93
CA THR A 133 -19.62 -1.26 17.17
C THR A 133 -18.45 -0.79 18.05
N LEU A 134 -17.27 -0.61 17.46
CA LEU A 134 -16.08 -0.09 18.16
C LEU A 134 -16.32 1.33 18.69
N LEU A 135 -16.91 2.19 17.87
CA LEU A 135 -17.23 3.57 18.23
C LEU A 135 -18.17 3.63 19.45
N ARG A 136 -19.26 2.86 19.42
CA ARG A 136 -20.21 2.77 20.54
C ARG A 136 -19.59 2.22 21.81
N ALA A 137 -18.74 1.21 21.72
CA ALA A 137 -18.03 0.68 22.89
C ALA A 137 -17.11 1.75 23.51
N ARG A 138 -16.40 2.50 22.67
CA ARG A 138 -15.44 3.54 23.08
C ARG A 138 -16.08 4.80 23.66
N LEU A 139 -17.32 5.10 23.27
CA LEU A 139 -18.12 6.17 23.90
C LEU A 139 -18.31 5.97 25.42
N LEU A 140 -18.16 4.75 25.94
CA LEU A 140 -18.33 4.47 27.36
C LEU A 140 -17.06 4.74 28.18
N HIS A 141 -15.91 4.97 27.54
CA HIS A 141 -14.64 5.14 28.24
C HIS A 141 -14.48 6.52 28.90
N SER A 142 -13.52 6.60 29.82
CA SER A 142 -12.98 7.85 30.33
C SER A 142 -12.22 8.57 29.22
N SER A 143 -12.11 9.91 29.28
CA SER A 143 -11.34 10.67 28.28
C SER A 143 -9.86 10.28 28.26
N GLU A 144 -9.31 9.87 29.40
CA GLU A 144 -7.91 9.46 29.51
C GLU A 144 -7.64 8.12 28.82
N ASP A 145 -8.51 7.12 29.04
CA ASP A 145 -8.39 5.81 28.40
C ASP A 145 -8.69 5.90 26.91
N GLU A 146 -9.65 6.74 26.54
CA GLU A 146 -10.02 6.93 25.14
C GLU A 146 -8.91 7.63 24.35
N LEU A 147 -8.21 8.60 24.95
CA LEU A 147 -7.04 9.21 24.32
C LEU A 147 -5.95 8.17 24.06
N ARG A 148 -5.67 7.29 25.04
CA ARG A 148 -4.70 6.19 24.88
C ARG A 148 -5.08 5.23 23.77
N LEU A 149 -6.37 4.86 23.68
CA LEU A 149 -6.86 3.97 22.63
C LEU A 149 -6.81 4.63 21.24
N ALA A 150 -7.23 5.89 21.12
CA ALA A 150 -7.14 6.65 19.89
C ALA A 150 -5.68 6.80 19.43
N ALA A 151 -4.76 7.06 20.37
CA ALA A 151 -3.33 7.12 20.08
C ALA A 151 -2.78 5.77 19.60
N ALA A 152 -3.21 4.65 20.20
CA ALA A 152 -2.82 3.32 19.75
C ALA A 152 -3.35 3.00 18.34
N GLU A 153 -4.57 3.41 18.01
CA GLU A 153 -5.11 3.28 16.64
C GLU A 153 -4.37 4.16 15.64
N GLN A 154 -4.01 5.39 16.02
CA GLN A 154 -3.19 6.28 15.20
C GLN A 154 -1.82 5.67 14.88
N SER A 155 -1.17 5.05 15.86
CA SER A 155 0.11 4.34 15.64
C SER A 155 -0.01 3.23 14.59
N LYS A 156 -1.11 2.48 14.60
CA LYS A 156 -1.40 1.45 13.58
C LYS A 156 -1.54 2.07 12.19
N ILE A 157 -2.27 3.18 12.07
CA ILE A 157 -2.43 3.91 10.80
C ILE A 157 -1.08 4.40 10.29
N THR A 158 -0.30 5.06 11.15
CA THR A 158 1.04 5.56 10.80
C THR A 158 1.97 4.43 10.37
N ARG A 159 1.95 3.28 11.03
CA ARG A 159 2.70 2.08 10.60
C ARG A 159 2.30 1.64 9.18
N LEU A 160 1.01 1.53 8.88
CA LEU A 160 0.53 1.13 7.56
C LEU A 160 0.93 2.13 6.48
N ARG A 161 0.80 3.43 6.77
CA ARG A 161 1.20 4.50 5.85
C ARG A 161 2.71 4.54 5.61
N LEU A 162 3.54 4.32 6.65
CA LEU A 162 4.99 4.19 6.50
C LEU A 162 5.36 3.00 5.62
N LEU A 163 4.75 1.83 5.89
CA LEU A 163 4.93 0.65 5.05
C LEU A 163 4.54 0.93 3.61
N GLN A 164 3.42 1.60 3.36
CA GLN A 164 3.00 1.97 2.01
C GLN A 164 3.95 2.99 1.38
N ALA A 165 4.35 4.05 2.07
CA ALA A 165 5.22 5.12 1.55
C ALA A 165 6.64 4.62 1.23
N LEU A 166 7.15 3.70 2.05
CA LEU A 166 8.46 3.06 1.89
C LEU A 166 8.42 1.83 0.98
N ALA A 167 7.28 1.15 0.88
CA ALA A 167 7.01 0.20 -0.20
C ALA A 167 6.84 0.92 -1.54
N SER A 168 6.47 2.21 -1.52
CA SER A 168 6.32 3.05 -2.71
C SER A 168 7.66 3.52 -3.30
N ALA A 169 8.79 2.89 -2.94
CA ALA A 169 9.81 2.64 -3.97
C ALA A 169 10.33 1.21 -3.95
N ARG A 170 9.43 0.28 -4.19
CA ARG A 170 9.62 -0.54 -5.38
C ARG A 170 8.64 0.02 -6.39
N SER A 171 9.00 0.82 -7.38
CA SER A 171 10.25 1.07 -8.08
C SER A 171 9.96 2.36 -8.88
N ALA A 172 10.94 3.18 -9.28
CA ALA A 172 10.77 3.71 -10.64
C ALA A 172 10.73 2.42 -11.46
N PRO A 173 9.58 2.01 -12.01
CA PRO A 173 9.47 0.69 -12.57
C PRO A 173 10.63 0.51 -13.51
N GLY A 174 11.40 -0.57 -13.29
CA GLY A 174 12.30 -1.05 -14.31
C GLY A 174 11.52 -1.02 -15.62
N GLN A 175 12.19 -0.72 -16.72
CA GLN A 175 11.50 -0.40 -17.98
C GLN A 175 10.38 -1.40 -18.36
N ILE A 176 10.43 -2.63 -17.84
CA ILE A 176 9.37 -3.63 -17.91
C ILE A 176 8.89 -4.01 -16.49
N THR A 177 7.57 -3.98 -16.27
CA THR A 177 6.90 -4.53 -15.08
C THR A 177 5.81 -5.53 -15.42
N THR A 178 5.38 -6.29 -14.41
CA THR A 178 4.27 -7.25 -14.53
C THR A 178 3.42 -7.30 -13.27
N HIS A 179 2.20 -7.81 -13.44
CA HIS A 179 1.25 -8.15 -12.39
C HIS A 179 0.48 -9.38 -12.84
N VAL A 180 0.43 -10.41 -12.00
CA VAL A 180 -0.28 -11.65 -12.29
C VAL A 180 -1.48 -11.76 -11.37
N LEU A 181 -2.66 -11.86 -11.97
CA LEU A 181 -3.93 -11.95 -11.27
C LEU A 181 -4.62 -13.28 -11.62
N ASP A 182 -4.99 -14.05 -10.61
CA ASP A 182 -5.88 -15.20 -10.75
C ASP A 182 -7.33 -14.71 -10.78
N THR A 183 -7.89 -14.64 -11.98
CA THR A 183 -9.24 -14.13 -12.22
C THR A 183 -10.33 -15.13 -11.85
N ALA A 184 -10.01 -16.43 -11.75
CA ALA A 184 -10.97 -17.43 -11.30
C ALA A 184 -11.24 -17.31 -9.79
N ARG A 185 -10.22 -16.91 -9.02
CA ARG A 185 -10.33 -16.70 -7.57
C ARG A 185 -10.45 -15.23 -7.17
N GLY A 186 -10.19 -14.31 -8.09
CA GLY A 186 -10.21 -12.87 -7.83
C GLY A 186 -9.07 -12.39 -6.93
N VAL A 187 -7.90 -13.04 -6.97
CA VAL A 187 -6.76 -12.74 -6.08
C VAL A 187 -5.45 -12.62 -6.85
N PRO A 188 -4.46 -11.86 -6.35
CA PRO A 188 -3.13 -11.85 -6.93
C PRO A 188 -2.47 -13.23 -6.86
N ALA A 189 -1.78 -13.62 -7.94
CA ALA A 189 -1.16 -14.93 -8.04
C ALA A 189 0.28 -14.88 -7.51
N GLN A 190 0.44 -15.18 -6.21
CA GLN A 190 1.73 -15.21 -5.52
C GLN A 190 2.55 -16.46 -5.86
N GLY A 191 3.89 -16.32 -5.87
CA GLY A 191 4.82 -17.45 -5.98
C GLY A 191 5.03 -17.97 -7.40
N ILE A 192 4.58 -17.24 -8.43
CA ILE A 192 4.83 -17.58 -9.82
C ILE A 192 6.24 -17.17 -10.21
N LEU A 193 7.02 -18.13 -10.68
CA LEU A 193 8.35 -17.89 -11.23
C LEU A 193 8.22 -17.29 -12.63
N LEU A 194 8.97 -16.23 -12.88
CA LEU A 194 9.02 -15.52 -14.15
C LEU A 194 10.46 -15.41 -14.66
N HIS A 195 10.65 -15.69 -15.95
CA HIS A 195 11.87 -15.38 -16.70
C HIS A 195 11.64 -14.23 -17.68
N LEU A 196 12.56 -13.27 -17.73
CA LEU A 196 12.67 -12.30 -18.81
C LEU A 196 13.83 -12.71 -19.72
N LEU A 197 13.57 -12.84 -21.01
CA LEU A 197 14.54 -13.21 -22.03
C LEU A 197 14.61 -12.13 -23.12
N GLN A 198 15.79 -11.97 -23.72
CA GLN A 198 16.00 -11.13 -24.89
C GLN A 198 16.39 -11.98 -26.10
N HIS A 199 15.82 -11.65 -27.25
CA HIS A 199 16.19 -12.29 -28.51
C HIS A 199 17.44 -11.61 -29.09
N ARG A 200 18.55 -12.35 -29.19
CA ARG A 200 19.82 -11.91 -29.80
C ARG A 200 20.37 -13.04 -30.66
N GLU A 201 21.00 -12.73 -31.80
CA GLU A 201 21.68 -13.74 -32.65
C GLU A 201 20.80 -14.97 -33.01
N GLN A 202 19.52 -14.73 -33.30
CA GLN A 202 18.52 -15.78 -33.59
C GLN A 202 18.19 -16.75 -32.44
N ALA A 203 18.57 -16.42 -31.19
CA ALA A 203 18.27 -17.22 -30.01
C ALA A 203 17.78 -16.37 -28.81
N TRP A 204 17.04 -17.02 -27.91
CA TRP A 204 16.57 -16.41 -26.66
C TRP A 204 17.62 -16.56 -25.56
N HIS A 205 18.00 -15.44 -24.98
CA HIS A 205 19.00 -15.36 -23.93
C HIS A 205 18.33 -14.88 -22.62
N PRO A 206 18.48 -15.58 -21.49
CA PRO A 206 17.98 -15.12 -20.20
C PRO A 206 18.59 -13.76 -19.82
N LEU A 207 17.74 -12.85 -19.35
CA LEU A 207 18.13 -11.51 -18.95
C LEU A 207 17.89 -11.29 -17.45
N ALA A 208 16.74 -11.72 -16.95
CA ALA A 208 16.38 -11.60 -15.54
C ALA A 208 15.38 -12.69 -15.12
N LEU A 209 15.20 -12.84 -13.81
CA LEU A 209 14.30 -13.79 -13.19
C LEU A 209 13.68 -13.15 -11.94
N GLY A 210 12.43 -13.47 -11.65
CA GLY A 210 11.77 -13.03 -10.42
C GLY A 210 10.61 -13.92 -10.03
N ILE A 211 10.11 -13.73 -8.80
CA ILE A 211 8.97 -14.48 -8.26
C ILE A 211 7.91 -13.47 -7.81
N THR A 212 6.65 -13.73 -8.14
CA THR A 212 5.56 -12.82 -7.74
C THR A 212 5.37 -12.80 -6.22
N ASN A 213 5.24 -11.60 -5.66
CA ASN A 213 4.99 -11.37 -4.24
C ASN A 213 3.51 -11.59 -3.87
N THR A 214 3.12 -11.25 -2.65
CA THR A 214 1.73 -11.35 -2.15
C THR A 214 0.73 -10.49 -2.93
N ASP A 215 1.20 -9.48 -3.68
CA ASP A 215 0.40 -8.65 -4.58
C ASP A 215 0.51 -9.13 -6.04
N GLY A 216 1.05 -10.32 -6.30
CA GLY A 216 1.15 -10.89 -7.65
C GLY A 216 2.15 -10.18 -8.56
N ARG A 217 3.07 -9.37 -8.02
CA ARG A 217 4.03 -8.57 -8.81
C ARG A 217 5.47 -8.99 -8.59
N VAL A 218 6.32 -8.69 -9.57
CA VAL A 218 7.79 -8.79 -9.44
C VAL A 218 8.33 -7.35 -9.35
N MET A 219 8.99 -7.03 -8.25
CA MET A 219 9.33 -5.65 -7.90
C MET A 219 10.74 -5.23 -8.30
N ASP A 220 11.58 -6.20 -8.61
CA ASP A 220 13.02 -6.08 -8.83
C ASP A 220 13.45 -6.89 -10.07
N LEU A 221 12.56 -7.01 -11.06
CA LEU A 221 12.85 -7.74 -12.30
C LEU A 221 14.03 -7.13 -13.06
N LEU A 222 14.18 -5.80 -13.01
CA LEU A 222 15.31 -5.05 -13.56
C LEU A 222 15.72 -3.99 -12.54
N LEU A 223 16.97 -3.55 -12.60
CA LEU A 223 17.39 -2.38 -11.81
C LEU A 223 16.66 -1.11 -12.32
N PRO A 224 16.29 -0.16 -11.44
CA PRO A 224 15.56 1.06 -11.84
C PRO A 224 16.24 1.88 -12.96
N GLU A 225 17.57 1.91 -12.95
CA GLU A 225 18.43 2.59 -13.92
C GLU A 225 18.71 1.76 -15.17
N GLN A 226 18.40 0.46 -15.16
CA GLN A 226 18.66 -0.43 -16.28
C GLN A 226 17.69 -0.11 -17.43
N ARG A 227 18.26 0.39 -18.53
CA ARG A 227 17.56 0.61 -19.79
C ARG A 227 17.83 -0.55 -20.72
N LEU A 228 16.76 -1.12 -21.25
CA LEU A 228 16.81 -2.16 -22.26
C LEU A 228 16.91 -1.53 -23.64
N PRO A 229 17.81 -2.03 -24.49
CA PRO A 229 17.85 -1.59 -25.89
C PRO A 229 16.56 -2.00 -26.60
N ALA A 230 16.21 -1.27 -27.66
CA ALA A 230 15.11 -1.67 -28.52
C ALA A 230 15.34 -3.08 -29.07
N GLY A 231 14.26 -3.86 -29.17
CA GLY A 231 14.35 -5.25 -29.61
C GLY A 231 13.20 -6.12 -29.12
N ARG A 232 13.34 -7.43 -29.35
CA ARG A 232 12.35 -8.44 -28.97
C ARG A 232 12.69 -9.07 -27.64
N TYR A 233 11.68 -9.15 -26.78
CA TYR A 233 11.74 -9.71 -25.45
C TYR A 233 10.64 -10.74 -25.25
N ARG A 234 10.85 -11.63 -24.28
CA ARG A 234 9.88 -12.66 -23.89
C ARG A 234 9.80 -12.74 -22.38
N MET A 235 8.59 -12.76 -21.85
CA MET A 235 8.31 -13.12 -20.47
C MET A 235 7.75 -14.54 -20.42
N ARG A 236 8.38 -15.45 -19.68
CA ARG A 236 7.89 -16.81 -19.44
C ARG A 236 7.47 -16.95 -17.98
N PHE A 237 6.21 -17.35 -17.77
CA PHE A 237 5.60 -17.57 -16.46
C PHE A 237 5.44 -19.08 -16.22
N GLU A 238 5.97 -19.58 -15.12
CA GLU A 238 5.84 -20.99 -14.71
C GLU A 238 4.60 -21.16 -13.83
N LEU A 239 3.54 -21.76 -14.39
CA LEU A 239 2.23 -21.80 -13.74
C LEU A 239 1.93 -23.13 -13.05
N SER A 240 2.59 -24.21 -13.48
CA SER A 240 2.33 -25.55 -12.93
C SER A 240 2.50 -25.63 -11.41
N PRO A 241 3.58 -25.09 -10.79
CA PRO A 241 3.73 -25.13 -9.34
C PRO A 241 2.61 -24.37 -8.61
N TYR A 242 2.21 -23.21 -9.15
CA TYR A 242 1.13 -22.39 -8.59
C TYR A 242 -0.20 -23.14 -8.57
N TRP A 243 -0.55 -23.82 -9.66
CA TRP A 243 -1.80 -24.59 -9.73
C TRP A 243 -1.78 -25.89 -8.94
N GLN A 244 -0.63 -26.58 -8.89
CA GLN A 244 -0.45 -27.78 -8.08
C GLN A 244 -0.64 -27.50 -6.59
N ALA A 245 -0.09 -26.39 -6.09
CA ALA A 245 -0.26 -25.97 -4.69
C ALA A 245 -1.75 -25.72 -4.33
N GLN A 246 -2.58 -25.42 -5.32
CA GLN A 246 -4.01 -25.20 -5.16
C GLN A 246 -4.86 -26.43 -5.48
N GLN A 247 -4.22 -27.55 -5.82
CA GLN A 247 -4.90 -28.76 -6.29
C GLN A 247 -5.81 -28.51 -7.49
N GLN A 248 -5.49 -27.50 -8.31
CA GLN A 248 -6.27 -27.08 -9.46
C GLN A 248 -5.65 -27.65 -10.74
N ARG A 249 -6.48 -28.22 -11.61
CA ARG A 249 -6.05 -28.60 -12.96
C ARG A 249 -5.98 -27.36 -13.84
N THR A 250 -4.92 -27.26 -14.65
CA THR A 250 -4.71 -26.19 -15.61
C THR A 250 -4.50 -26.76 -17.01
N PHE A 251 -4.94 -26.03 -18.03
CA PHE A 251 -4.57 -26.29 -19.42
C PHE A 251 -3.22 -25.65 -19.80
N TYR A 252 -2.80 -24.63 -19.06
CA TYR A 252 -1.59 -23.85 -19.33
C TYR A 252 -0.55 -24.09 -18.23
N PRO A 253 0.38 -25.04 -18.44
CA PRO A 253 1.45 -25.32 -17.47
C PRO A 253 2.50 -24.19 -17.40
N GLN A 254 2.62 -23.42 -18.48
CA GLN A 254 3.42 -22.21 -18.61
C GLN A 254 2.76 -21.25 -19.60
N VAL A 255 3.11 -19.96 -19.53
CA VAL A 255 2.71 -18.94 -20.51
C VAL A 255 3.95 -18.17 -20.97
N GLU A 256 4.10 -17.98 -22.28
CA GLU A 256 5.14 -17.13 -22.87
C GLU A 256 4.50 -15.94 -23.59
N ILE A 257 4.94 -14.73 -23.27
CA ILE A 257 4.47 -13.48 -23.88
C ILE A 257 5.67 -12.83 -24.57
N GLU A 258 5.63 -12.75 -25.90
CA GLU A 258 6.62 -12.01 -26.69
C GLU A 258 6.15 -10.59 -26.97
N PHE A 259 7.08 -9.63 -26.90
CA PHE A 259 6.81 -8.22 -27.17
C PHE A 259 8.07 -7.49 -27.66
N CYS A 260 7.85 -6.30 -28.22
CA CYS A 260 8.91 -5.40 -28.66
C CYS A 260 9.05 -4.21 -27.70
N VAL A 261 10.29 -3.86 -27.38
CA VAL A 261 10.66 -2.61 -26.70
C VAL A 261 11.21 -1.64 -27.73
N GLU A 262 10.82 -0.37 -27.63
CA GLU A 262 11.24 0.74 -28.50
C GLU A 262 12.33 1.59 -27.83
N GLU A 263 13.05 2.38 -28.62
CA GLU A 263 14.14 3.26 -28.17
C GLU A 263 13.66 4.46 -27.32
N SER A 264 12.35 4.65 -27.19
CA SER A 264 11.73 5.79 -26.49
C SER A 264 11.99 5.85 -24.99
N GLY A 265 12.53 4.77 -24.40
CA GLY A 265 12.71 4.66 -22.95
C GLY A 265 11.39 4.56 -22.18
N ALA A 266 10.28 4.30 -22.88
CA ALA A 266 8.97 4.15 -22.28
C ALA A 266 8.93 2.98 -21.30
N HIS A 267 8.06 3.10 -20.29
CA HIS A 267 7.71 2.01 -19.40
C HIS A 267 6.73 1.05 -20.09
N TYR A 268 6.90 -0.25 -19.83
CA TYR A 268 6.09 -1.33 -20.36
C TYR A 268 5.49 -2.14 -19.21
N HIS A 269 4.18 -2.04 -19.01
CA HIS A 269 3.49 -2.93 -18.09
C HIS A 269 2.89 -4.11 -18.86
N ILE A 270 3.34 -5.34 -18.59
CA ILE A 270 2.88 -6.57 -19.24
C ILE A 270 2.23 -7.49 -18.19
N PRO A 271 0.94 -7.30 -17.87
CA PRO A 271 0.23 -8.12 -16.90
C PRO A 271 -0.18 -9.48 -17.49
N LEU A 272 -0.46 -10.43 -16.60
CA LEU A 272 -1.05 -11.72 -16.93
C LEU A 272 -2.33 -11.92 -16.11
N LEU A 273 -3.47 -11.90 -16.79
CA LEU A 273 -4.77 -12.26 -16.24
C LEU A 273 -4.98 -13.74 -16.48
N LEU A 274 -4.99 -14.53 -15.41
CA LEU A 274 -4.90 -15.97 -15.48
C LEU A 274 -6.16 -16.64 -14.92
N SER A 275 -6.64 -17.66 -15.62
CA SER A 275 -7.61 -18.64 -15.13
C SER A 275 -7.10 -20.06 -15.46
N PRO A 276 -7.67 -21.12 -14.88
CA PRO A 276 -7.19 -22.48 -15.14
C PRO A 276 -7.28 -22.92 -16.62
N PHE A 277 -8.16 -22.30 -17.40
CA PHE A 277 -8.46 -22.69 -18.79
C PHE A 277 -8.42 -21.52 -19.78
N GLY A 278 -7.88 -20.39 -19.37
CA GLY A 278 -7.69 -19.22 -20.23
C GLY A 278 -6.76 -18.22 -19.60
N TYR A 279 -6.10 -17.41 -20.42
CA TYR A 279 -5.36 -16.25 -19.95
C TYR A 279 -5.50 -15.10 -20.95
N SER A 280 -5.26 -13.89 -20.48
CA SER A 280 -5.11 -12.71 -21.33
C SER A 280 -3.98 -11.82 -20.85
N THR A 281 -3.47 -11.01 -21.77
CA THR A 281 -2.44 -10.00 -21.53
C THR A 281 -2.70 -8.79 -22.42
N TYR A 282 -2.07 -7.67 -22.11
CA TYR A 282 -2.15 -6.43 -22.87
C TYR A 282 -0.92 -5.55 -22.59
N ARG A 283 -0.73 -4.48 -23.36
CA ARG A 283 0.25 -3.43 -23.04
C ARG A 283 -0.40 -2.41 -22.13
N GLY A 284 0.00 -2.36 -20.86
CA GLY A 284 -0.36 -1.29 -19.93
C GLY A 284 0.61 -0.10 -20.02
N SER A 285 0.19 1.03 -19.47
CA SER A 285 0.97 2.26 -19.29
C SER A 285 1.72 2.25 -17.97
#